data_AF-A0A069SJX7-F1
#
_entry.id   AF-A0A069SJX7-F1
#
_cell.length_a   1.000
_cell.length_b   1.000
_cell.length_c   1.000
_cell.angle_alpha   90.00
_cell.angle_beta   90.00
_cell.angle_gamma   90.00
#
_symmetry.space_group_name_H-M   'P 1'
#
loop_
_entity.id
_entity.type
_entity.pdbx_description
1 polymer ?
#
loop_
_entity_poly.entity_id
_entity_poly.type
_entity_poly.pdbx_seq_one_letter_code
_entity_poly.pdbx_strand_id
1 'polypeptide(L)' 'MRAVYDSMKDEAGNLHYITFDELALSMDSQVDGVHATDLGMQQYADAYYKKITGILFPEQATLSFTPGR' A
#
# COMPACT_ATOMS: atom_id res chain seq x y z
N MET A 1 -2.41 -1.41 -15.35
CA MET A 1 -3.00 -0.86 -14.10
C MET A 1 -2.87 0.65 -14.00
N ARG A 2 -1.67 1.27 -14.07
CA ARG A 2 -1.53 2.74 -14.04
C ARG A 2 -2.32 3.48 -15.11
N ALA A 3 -2.28 3.02 -16.36
CA ALA A 3 -3.04 3.62 -17.46
C ALA A 3 -4.56 3.65 -17.22
N VAL A 4 -5.09 2.64 -16.50
CA VAL A 4 -6.53 2.57 -16.14
C VAL A 4 -6.85 3.61 -15.07
N TYR A 5 -6.01 3.70 -14.03
CA TYR A 5 -6.14 4.75 -13.02
C TYR A 5 -6.12 6.14 -13.66
N ASP A 6 -5.15 6.40 -14.55
CA ASP A 6 -5.02 7.71 -15.22
C ASP A 6 -6.25 8.05 -16.07
N SER A 7 -6.90 7.06 -16.69
CA SER A 7 -8.14 7.29 -17.45
C SER A 7 -9.38 7.55 -16.58
N MET A 8 -9.38 7.11 -15.32
CA MET A 8 -10.59 7.15 -14.47
C MET A 8 -10.52 8.19 -13.35
N LYS A 9 -9.32 8.64 -12.96
CA LYS A 9 -9.14 9.50 -11.78
C LYS A 9 -9.91 10.82 -11.82
N ASP A 10 -10.20 11.35 -13.01
CA ASP A 10 -10.91 12.62 -13.18
C ASP A 10 -12.44 12.43 -13.08
N GLU A 11 -12.94 11.23 -13.37
CA GLU A 11 -14.36 10.86 -13.28
C GLU A 11 -14.71 10.25 -11.91
N ALA A 12 -13.81 9.43 -11.37
CA ALA A 12 -13.92 8.79 -10.07
C ALA A 12 -13.31 9.70 -9.00
N GLY A 13 -14.12 10.58 -8.41
CA GLY A 13 -13.69 11.40 -7.26
C GLY A 13 -13.13 10.54 -6.12
N ASN A 14 -12.04 11.00 -5.50
CA ASN A 14 -11.31 10.31 -4.42
C ASN A 14 -10.75 8.92 -4.79
N LEU A 15 -10.36 8.73 -6.06
CA LEU A 15 -9.58 7.56 -6.47
C LEU A 15 -8.10 7.77 -6.12
N HIS A 16 -7.51 6.80 -5.42
CA HIS A 16 -6.09 6.82 -5.05
C HIS A 16 -5.37 5.59 -5.59
N TYR A 17 -4.09 5.75 -5.94
CA TYR A 17 -3.26 4.69 -6.50
C TYR A 17 -2.03 4.44 -5.62
N ILE A 18 -1.80 3.17 -5.30
CA ILE A 18 -0.56 2.69 -4.67
C ILE A 18 0.32 2.02 -5.72
N THR A 19 1.57 2.46 -5.81
CA THR A 19 2.55 1.96 -6.78
C THR A 19 3.22 0.69 -6.27
N PHE A 20 3.89 -0.03 -7.18
CA PHE A 20 4.70 -1.19 -6.81
C PHE A 20 5.85 -0.81 -5.85
N ASP A 21 6.51 0.31 -6.12
CA ASP A 21 7.59 0.82 -5.28
C ASP A 21 7.10 1.17 -3.86
N GLU A 22 5.88 1.70 -3.74
CA GLU A 22 5.26 1.98 -2.43
C GLU A 22 4.93 0.72 -1.63
N LEU A 23 4.68 -0.42 -2.28
CA LEU A 23 4.50 -1.70 -1.60
C LEU A 23 5.84 -2.26 -1.06
N ALA A 24 6.97 -1.82 -1.63
CA ALA A 24 8.32 -2.18 -1.21
C ALA A 24 8.56 -3.69 -1.07
N LEU A 25 7.88 -4.50 -1.88
CA LEU A 25 8.02 -5.96 -1.88
C LEU A 25 9.34 -6.38 -2.54
N SER A 26 9.87 -7.50 -2.08
CA SER A 26 11.09 -8.14 -2.54
C SER A 26 10.82 -9.60 -2.91
N MET A 27 11.84 -10.31 -3.41
CA MET A 27 11.73 -11.75 -3.67
C MET A 27 11.41 -12.55 -2.40
N ASP A 28 11.87 -12.10 -1.23
CA ASP A 28 11.64 -12.76 0.06
C ASP A 28 10.23 -12.48 0.63
N SER A 29 9.48 -11.59 -0.01
CA SER A 29 8.13 -11.21 0.40
C SER A 29 7.08 -12.26 0.00
N GLN A 30 7.46 -13.26 -0.78
CA GLN A 30 6.56 -14.26 -1.35
C GLN A 30 7.09 -15.68 -1.13
N VAL A 31 6.21 -16.62 -0.77
CA VAL A 31 6.55 -18.04 -0.56
C VAL A 31 6.72 -18.76 -1.90
N ASP A 32 5.81 -18.50 -2.83
CA ASP A 32 5.72 -19.18 -4.14
C ASP A 32 5.53 -18.19 -5.31
N GLY A 33 5.79 -16.91 -5.05
CA GLY A 33 5.56 -15.81 -5.99
C GLY A 33 4.13 -15.27 -6.00
N VAL A 34 3.20 -15.87 -5.25
CA VAL A 34 1.80 -15.42 -5.15
C VAL A 34 1.41 -15.15 -3.70
N HIS A 35 1.77 -16.04 -2.78
CA HIS A 35 1.40 -15.97 -1.37
C HIS A 35 2.45 -15.26 -0.54
N ALA A 36 2.03 -14.23 0.19
CA ALA A 36 2.94 -13.42 1.00
C ALA A 36 3.54 -14.22 2.16
N THR A 37 4.83 -14.02 2.40
CA THR A 37 5.47 -14.41 3.67
C THR A 37 5.03 -13.48 4.81
N ASP A 38 5.40 -13.79 6.05
CA ASP A 38 5.18 -12.87 7.18
C ASP A 38 5.83 -11.50 6.93
N LEU A 39 7.03 -11.49 6.33
CA LEU A 39 7.70 -10.26 5.89
C LEU A 39 6.87 -9.52 4.84
N GLY A 40 6.38 -10.23 3.82
CA GLY A 40 5.52 -9.65 2.80
C GLY A 40 4.23 -9.06 3.37
N MET A 41 3.60 -9.76 4.32
CA MET A 41 2.40 -9.28 5.02
C MET A 41 2.68 -8.02 5.84
N GLN A 42 3.83 -7.93 6.51
CA GLN A 42 4.24 -6.72 7.20
C GLN A 42 4.43 -5.55 6.22
N GLN A 43 5.10 -5.78 5.08
CA GLN A 43 5.29 -4.75 4.05
C GLN A 43 3.97 -4.26 3.44
N TYR A 44 3.02 -5.17 3.18
CA TYR A 44 1.67 -4.79 2.79
C TYR A 44 0.99 -3.92 3.85
N ALA A 45 1.07 -4.32 5.12
CA ALA A 45 0.47 -3.57 6.22
C ALA A 45 1.07 -2.16 6.34
N ASP A 46 2.39 -2.02 6.28
CA ASP A 46 3.09 -0.73 6.34
C ASP A 46 2.70 0.18 5.16
N ALA A 47 2.70 -0.36 3.95
CA ALA A 47 2.36 0.38 2.74
C ALA A 47 0.90 0.87 2.75
N TYR A 48 -0.04 0.00 3.12
CA TYR A 48 -1.46 0.36 3.24
C TYR A 48 -1.68 1.36 4.36
N TYR A 49 -1.07 1.14 5.52
CA TYR A 49 -1.19 2.04 6.65
C TYR A 49 -0.74 3.45 6.27
N LYS A 50 0.45 3.59 5.68
CA LYS A 50 0.98 4.87 5.21
C LYS A 50 0.06 5.54 4.16
N LYS A 51 -0.47 4.76 3.21
CA LYS A 51 -1.33 5.30 2.15
C LYS A 51 -2.67 5.77 2.69
N ILE A 52 -3.34 4.93 3.48
CA ILE A 52 -4.67 5.21 4.05
C ILE A 52 -4.58 6.36 5.05
N THR A 53 -3.58 6.37 5.94
CA THR A 53 -3.39 7.47 6.89
C THR A 53 -3.07 8.78 6.17
N GLY A 54 -2.22 8.78 5.14
CA GLY A 54 -1.96 9.97 4.34
C GLY A 54 -3.21 10.55 3.63
N ILE A 55 -4.22 9.72 3.36
CA ILE A 55 -5.49 10.14 2.73
C ILE A 55 -6.48 10.63 3.78
N LEU A 56 -6.67 9.88 4.87
CA LEU A 56 -7.75 10.11 5.84
C LEU A 56 -7.32 10.93 7.07
N PHE A 57 -6.04 10.91 7.41
CA PHE A 57 -5.46 11.49 8.62
C PHE A 57 -4.10 12.16 8.31
N PRO A 58 -4.08 13.21 7.47
CA PRO A 58 -2.84 13.78 6.94
C PRO A 58 -1.89 14.29 8.02
N GLU A 59 -2.39 14.69 9.20
CA GLU A 59 -1.58 15.06 10.36
C GLU A 59 -0.83 13.88 11.04
N GLN A 60 -1.14 12.63 10.68
CA GLN A 60 -0.57 11.40 11.26
C GLN A 60 0.28 10.59 10.28
N ALA A 61 0.55 11.11 9.08
CA ALA A 61 1.15 10.37 7.96
C ALA A 61 2.60 9.86 8.19
N THR A 62 3.24 10.18 9.32
CA THR A 62 4.60 9.73 9.68
C THR A 62 4.62 8.48 10.57
N LEU A 63 3.46 7.89 10.88
CA LEU A 63 3.37 6.70 11.73
C LEU A 63 3.65 5.41 10.93
N SER A 64 4.29 4.43 11.58
CA SER A 64 4.47 3.05 11.07
C SER A 64 3.39 2.13 11.64
N PHE A 65 3.08 1.03 10.95
CA PHE A 65 2.13 0.06 11.48
C PHE A 65 2.70 -0.63 12.73
N THR A 66 1.92 -0.67 13.80
CA THR A 66 2.21 -1.46 15.00
C THR A 66 1.11 -2.50 15.16
N PRO A 67 1.42 -3.81 15.07
CA PRO A 67 0.46 -4.87 15.36
C PRO A 67 -0.07 -4.71 16.78
N GLY A 68 -1.38 -4.90 16.97
CA GLY A 68 -1.95 -5.03 18.31
C GLY A 68 -1.34 -6.24 19.02
N ARG A 69 -0.86 -6.03 20.26
CA ARG A 69 -0.38 -7.10 21.12
C ARG A 69 -1.49 -8.02 21.56
#